data_AF-A0A8C9B2I0-F1
#
_entry.id   AF-A0A8C9B2I0-F1
#
_cell.length_a   1.000
_cell.length_b   1.000
_cell.length_c   1.000
_cell.angle_alpha   90.00
_cell.angle_beta   90.00
_cell.angle_gamma   90.00
#
_symmetry.space_group_name_H-M   'P 1'
#
loop_
_entity.id
_entity.type
_entity.pdbx_description
1 polymer ?
#
loop_
_entity_poly.entity_id
_entity_poly.type
_entity_poly.pdbx_seq_one_letter_code
_entity_poly.pdbx_strand_id
1 'polypeptide(L)'
;SKGQHGSFLARPSKSRPGGFTLSVRWVGGDVTHIKIQNTGDYYDLYGGEKFATLAELVQHYTGQRGGLLRERGGAPVELWHPLSCQDPTSERWYHGHLSGKEAEKLLMQKGRPGSFLVRESQSKPGDFVLSVLTQQLDRADRQARVTHVMIHFQPDGKYDVGGGERFDTLGDLVECYRKNPLVERSGTVVHLQQVSQEPIQEHPPL
;
A
#
# COMPACT_ATOMS: atom_id res chain seq x y z
N SER A 1 5.75 10.18 10.26
CA SER A 1 6.58 10.18 9.04
C SER A 1 7.70 11.22 9.17
N LYS A 2 8.96 10.80 8.98
CA LYS A 2 10.16 11.64 9.06
C LYS A 2 10.52 12.26 7.70
N GLY A 3 9.55 12.83 7.00
CA GLY A 3 9.84 13.53 5.73
C GLY A 3 10.71 14.76 5.99
N GLN A 4 11.68 15.02 5.13
CA GLN A 4 12.47 16.25 5.10
C GLN A 4 11.89 17.25 4.08
N HIS A 5 12.45 18.45 3.99
CA HIS A 5 12.06 19.39 2.93
C HIS A 5 12.21 18.74 1.55
N GLY A 6 11.23 18.94 0.67
CA GLY A 6 11.18 18.33 -0.66
C GLY A 6 10.77 16.87 -0.65
N SER A 7 10.38 16.33 0.52
CA SER A 7 9.76 15.01 0.61
C SER A 7 8.36 15.02 0.01
N PHE A 8 8.05 14.09 -0.89
CA PHE A 8 6.76 14.08 -1.58
C PHE A 8 6.19 12.68 -1.79
N LEU A 9 4.88 12.57 -1.95
CA LEU A 9 4.19 11.34 -2.35
C LEU A 9 3.01 11.63 -3.26
N ALA A 10 2.76 10.76 -4.24
CA ALA A 10 1.49 10.74 -4.98
C ALA A 10 0.53 9.75 -4.32
N ARG A 11 -0.75 10.12 -4.24
CA ARG A 11 -1.80 9.28 -3.62
C ARG A 11 -3.14 9.49 -4.32
N PRO A 12 -4.09 8.54 -4.21
CA PRO A 12 -5.47 8.77 -4.61
C PRO A 12 -6.09 10.01 -3.95
N SER A 13 -6.94 10.72 -4.69
CA SER A 13 -7.59 11.93 -4.20
C SER A 13 -8.82 11.57 -3.36
N LYS A 14 -8.85 12.03 -2.10
CA LYS A 14 -9.98 11.80 -1.19
C LYS A 14 -11.25 12.56 -1.58
N SER A 15 -11.12 13.66 -2.33
CA SER A 15 -12.23 14.54 -2.70
C SER A 15 -12.69 14.38 -4.14
N ARG A 16 -12.00 13.58 -4.97
CA ARG A 16 -12.33 13.34 -6.37
C ARG A 16 -12.03 11.88 -6.74
N PRO A 17 -13.06 11.02 -6.84
CA PRO A 17 -12.90 9.65 -7.32
C PRO A 17 -12.16 9.61 -8.66
N GLY A 18 -11.21 8.67 -8.81
CA GLY A 18 -10.39 8.53 -10.02
C GLY A 18 -9.26 9.57 -10.19
N GLY A 19 -9.24 10.63 -9.38
CA GLY A 19 -8.20 11.64 -9.38
C GLY A 19 -7.05 11.32 -8.43
N PHE A 20 -5.91 11.98 -8.63
CA PHE A 20 -4.73 11.84 -7.77
C PHE A 20 -4.35 13.16 -7.09
N THR A 21 -3.49 13.08 -6.09
CA THR A 21 -2.97 14.23 -5.33
C THR A 21 -1.51 14.01 -4.99
N LEU A 22 -0.66 14.95 -5.38
CA LEU A 22 0.74 15.03 -5.00
C LEU A 22 0.86 15.83 -3.69
N SER A 23 1.38 15.21 -2.64
CA SER A 23 1.58 15.83 -1.34
C SER A 23 3.06 16.11 -1.15
N VAL A 24 3.46 17.35 -0.89
CA VAL A 24 4.86 17.80 -0.83
C VAL A 24 5.11 18.50 0.50
N ARG A 25 6.21 18.16 1.17
CA ARG A 25 6.60 18.74 2.46
C ARG A 25 7.62 19.86 2.29
N TRP A 26 7.37 20.98 2.96
CA TRP A 26 8.22 22.18 2.93
C TRP A 26 9.17 22.29 4.12
N VAL A 27 10.09 23.25 4.03
CA VAL A 27 10.87 23.71 5.18
C VAL A 27 9.89 24.23 6.24
N GLY A 28 10.03 23.78 7.49
CA GLY A 28 9.10 24.12 8.58
C GLY A 28 8.03 23.06 8.86
N GLY A 29 7.87 22.06 7.99
CA GLY A 29 6.99 20.91 8.22
C GLY A 29 5.60 21.01 7.60
N ASP A 30 5.27 22.15 7.00
CA ASP A 30 4.02 22.33 6.25
C ASP A 30 3.95 21.40 5.04
N VAL A 31 2.73 21.03 4.64
CA VAL A 31 2.47 20.13 3.50
C VAL A 31 1.52 20.80 2.52
N THR A 32 1.94 20.92 1.27
CA THR A 32 1.08 21.37 0.15
C THR A 32 0.53 20.16 -0.59
N HIS A 33 -0.75 20.23 -0.94
CA HIS A 33 -1.44 19.21 -1.73
C HIS A 33 -1.78 19.75 -3.11
N ILE A 34 -1.15 19.20 -4.13
CA ILE A 34 -1.32 19.57 -5.53
C ILE A 34 -2.20 18.52 -6.20
N LYS A 35 -3.29 18.97 -6.80
CA LYS A 35 -4.23 18.11 -7.51
C LYS A 35 -3.62 17.68 -8.84
N ILE A 36 -3.60 16.37 -9.09
CA ILE A 36 -3.29 15.79 -10.40
C ILE A 36 -4.61 15.55 -11.12
N GLN A 37 -4.69 15.94 -12.39
CA GLN A 37 -5.80 15.60 -13.26
C GLN A 37 -5.54 14.26 -13.92
N ASN A 38 -6.58 13.44 -14.04
CA ASN A 38 -6.58 12.21 -14.82
C ASN A 38 -7.82 12.28 -15.71
N THR A 39 -7.63 12.40 -17.02
CA THR A 39 -8.73 12.47 -18.00
C THR A 39 -9.07 11.10 -18.60
N GLY A 40 -8.30 10.06 -18.27
CA GLY A 40 -8.35 8.75 -18.94
C GLY A 40 -7.29 8.60 -20.03
N ASP A 41 -6.88 9.70 -20.67
CA ASP A 41 -5.87 9.69 -21.74
C ASP A 41 -4.48 10.13 -21.25
N TYR A 42 -4.44 11.04 -20.26
CA TYR A 42 -3.20 11.59 -19.73
C TYR A 42 -3.34 12.11 -18.30
N TYR A 43 -2.18 12.31 -17.67
CA TYR A 43 -2.00 12.94 -16.37
C TYR A 43 -1.38 14.32 -16.54
N ASP A 44 -1.91 15.32 -15.83
CA ASP A 44 -1.31 16.65 -15.77
C ASP A 44 -1.44 17.30 -14.39
N LEU A 45 -0.74 18.42 -14.24
CA LEU A 45 -0.87 19.34 -13.11
C LEU A 45 -1.49 20.65 -13.63
N TYR A 46 -2.80 20.66 -13.86
CA TYR A 46 -3.65 21.83 -14.18
C TYR A 46 -2.96 22.89 -15.06
N GLY A 47 -2.76 22.56 -16.34
CA GLY A 47 -2.17 23.47 -17.32
C GLY A 47 -0.64 23.33 -17.49
N GLY A 48 -0.04 22.32 -16.84
CA GLY A 48 1.32 21.88 -17.10
C GLY A 48 1.45 20.92 -18.28
N GLU A 49 2.57 20.20 -18.32
CA GLU A 49 2.81 19.15 -19.31
C GLU A 49 1.90 17.93 -19.08
N LYS A 50 1.67 17.17 -20.14
CA LYS A 50 0.82 15.97 -20.16
C LYS A 50 1.69 14.72 -20.23
N PHE A 51 1.36 13.73 -19.41
CA PHE A 51 2.10 12.48 -19.29
C PHE A 51 1.19 11.28 -19.50
N ALA A 52 1.70 10.19 -20.08
CA ALA A 52 0.90 8.99 -20.29
C ALA A 52 0.69 8.22 -18.97
N THR A 53 1.66 8.31 -18.05
CA THR A 53 1.57 7.65 -16.73
C THR A 53 1.85 8.61 -15.57
N LEU A 54 1.32 8.28 -14.40
CA LEU A 54 1.64 9.00 -13.16
C LEU A 54 3.14 8.92 -12.81
N ALA A 55 3.79 7.80 -13.16
CA ALA A 55 5.21 7.60 -12.92
C ALA A 55 6.05 8.58 -13.76
N GLU A 56 5.72 8.75 -15.04
CA GLU A 56 6.38 9.72 -15.92
C GLU A 56 6.21 11.15 -15.41
N LEU A 57 4.99 11.52 -14.98
CA LEU A 57 4.73 12.84 -14.39
C LEU A 57 5.62 13.07 -13.17
N VAL A 58 5.65 12.12 -12.24
CA VAL A 58 6.47 12.23 -11.03
C VAL A 58 7.95 12.32 -11.39
N GLN A 59 8.43 11.45 -12.29
CA GLN A 59 9.82 11.43 -12.71
C GLN A 59 10.24 12.76 -13.37
N HIS A 60 9.39 13.33 -14.21
CA HIS A 60 9.67 14.59 -14.89
C HIS A 60 9.92 15.73 -13.90
N TYR A 61 9.08 15.87 -12.88
CA TYR A 61 9.18 16.95 -11.90
C TYR A 61 10.15 16.67 -10.75
N THR A 62 10.64 15.43 -10.61
CA THR A 62 11.61 15.05 -9.57
C THR A 62 13.01 15.54 -9.92
N GLY A 63 13.70 16.17 -8.97
CA GLY A 63 15.11 16.58 -9.12
C GLY A 63 15.35 17.81 -9.99
N GLN A 64 14.29 18.47 -10.48
CA GLN A 64 14.37 19.68 -11.29
C GLN A 64 14.76 20.88 -10.41
N ARG A 65 15.91 21.50 -10.68
CA ARG A 65 16.39 22.70 -9.99
C ARG A 65 15.64 23.93 -10.48
N GLY A 66 15.06 24.72 -9.57
CA GLY A 66 14.38 25.99 -9.90
C GLY A 66 12.84 25.93 -9.96
N GLY A 67 12.23 24.78 -9.66
CA GLY A 67 10.79 24.62 -9.43
C GLY A 67 9.91 24.93 -10.65
N LEU A 68 9.80 23.97 -11.57
CA LEU A 68 8.84 24.02 -12.68
C LEU A 68 7.38 24.04 -12.18
N LEU A 69 7.15 23.45 -11.00
CA LEU A 69 5.87 23.51 -10.31
C LEU A 69 5.79 24.75 -9.44
N ARG A 70 4.64 25.40 -9.46
CA ARG A 70 4.35 26.55 -8.62
C ARG A 70 3.08 26.32 -7.83
N GLU A 71 3.12 26.67 -6.56
CA GLU A 71 1.90 26.72 -5.75
C GLU A 71 1.06 27.95 -6.09
N ARG A 72 -0.14 28.06 -5.47
CA ARG A 72 -1.07 29.17 -5.71
C ARG A 72 -0.47 30.56 -5.41
N GLY A 73 0.52 30.64 -4.53
CA GLY A 73 1.27 31.85 -4.21
C GLY A 73 2.47 32.13 -5.15
N GLY A 74 2.73 31.25 -6.12
CA GLY A 74 3.84 31.40 -7.07
C GLY A 74 5.19 30.88 -6.56
N ALA A 75 5.27 30.35 -5.33
CA ALA A 75 6.51 29.77 -4.82
C ALA A 75 6.87 28.47 -5.57
N PRO A 76 8.17 28.26 -5.88
CA PRO A 76 8.64 27.06 -6.57
C PRO A 76 8.48 25.83 -5.67
N VAL A 77 7.82 24.80 -6.17
CA VAL A 77 7.67 23.49 -5.50
C VAL A 77 8.76 22.57 -6.03
N GLU A 78 9.60 22.07 -5.13
CA GLU A 78 10.68 21.16 -5.48
C GLU A 78 10.43 19.75 -4.93
N LEU A 79 10.54 18.76 -5.82
CA LEU A 79 10.36 17.35 -5.52
C LEU A 79 11.73 16.68 -5.44
N TRP A 80 12.25 16.52 -4.23
CA TRP A 80 13.63 16.03 -4.01
C TRP A 80 13.67 14.59 -3.53
N HIS A 81 12.80 14.26 -2.59
CA HIS A 81 12.82 12.99 -1.90
C HIS A 81 11.47 12.33 -2.11
N PRO A 82 11.33 11.41 -3.08
CA PRO A 82 10.14 10.59 -3.13
C PRO A 82 10.06 9.87 -1.78
N LEU A 83 9.06 10.25 -0.99
CA LEU A 83 8.55 9.36 0.02
C LEU A 83 7.92 8.27 -0.81
N SER A 84 8.48 7.07 -0.71
CA SER A 84 7.76 5.88 -1.08
C SER A 84 6.40 6.01 -0.41
N CYS A 85 5.37 6.34 -1.20
CA CYS A 85 4.03 6.03 -0.81
C CYS A 85 4.08 4.51 -0.77
N GLN A 86 4.34 3.98 0.41
CA GLN A 86 4.12 2.56 0.64
C GLN A 86 2.60 2.41 0.80
N ASP A 87 1.85 2.91 -0.20
CA ASP A 87 0.71 2.18 -0.73
C ASP A 87 1.38 0.88 -1.21
N PRO A 88 1.13 -0.25 -0.56
CA PRO A 88 1.70 -1.51 -0.93
C PRO A 88 1.20 -1.86 -2.32
N THR A 89 2.00 -1.44 -3.30
CA THR A 89 2.29 -2.19 -4.49
C THR A 89 1.13 -2.40 -5.48
N SER A 90 1.43 -2.37 -6.77
CA SER A 90 0.54 -2.90 -7.83
C SER A 90 0.39 -4.43 -7.73
N GLU A 91 0.65 -5.02 -6.55
CA GLU A 91 0.68 -6.45 -6.35
C GLU A 91 -0.72 -6.96 -6.10
N ARG A 92 -0.99 -8.11 -6.72
CA ARG A 92 -2.33 -8.72 -6.70
C ARG A 92 -2.77 -9.15 -5.31
N TRP A 93 -1.85 -9.28 -4.35
CA TRP A 93 -2.12 -9.71 -2.98
C TRP A 93 -2.40 -8.56 -2.03
N TYR A 94 -2.26 -7.31 -2.45
CA TYR A 94 -2.61 -6.17 -1.62
C TYR A 94 -4.04 -5.70 -1.90
N HIS A 95 -4.83 -5.57 -0.84
CA HIS A 95 -6.26 -5.26 -0.90
C HIS A 95 -6.63 -3.93 -0.24
N GLY A 96 -5.65 -3.09 0.13
CA GLY A 96 -5.94 -1.77 0.67
C GLY A 96 -6.77 -1.81 1.95
N HIS A 97 -7.77 -0.93 1.99
CA HIS A 97 -8.73 -0.82 3.07
C HIS A 97 -9.78 -1.95 3.02
N LEU A 98 -9.39 -3.13 3.49
CA LEU A 98 -10.28 -4.29 3.65
C LEU A 98 -10.39 -4.65 5.13
N SER A 99 -11.61 -4.89 5.63
CA SER A 99 -11.81 -5.32 7.01
C SER A 99 -11.39 -6.79 7.21
N GLY A 100 -11.16 -7.17 8.47
CA GLY A 100 -10.90 -8.58 8.81
C GLY A 100 -12.04 -9.50 8.38
N LYS A 101 -13.29 -9.09 8.61
CA LYS A 101 -14.48 -9.86 8.25
C LYS A 101 -14.65 -10.02 6.73
N GLU A 102 -14.36 -8.98 5.96
CA GLU A 102 -14.40 -9.07 4.49
C GLU A 102 -13.27 -9.96 3.96
N ALA A 103 -12.07 -9.88 4.56
CA ALA A 103 -10.96 -10.78 4.23
C ALA A 103 -11.30 -12.23 4.54
N GLU A 104 -11.90 -12.51 5.71
CA GLU A 104 -12.39 -13.83 6.08
C GLU A 104 -13.39 -14.36 5.06
N LYS A 105 -14.41 -13.57 4.72
CA LYS A 105 -15.42 -13.94 3.71
C LYS A 105 -14.77 -14.23 2.37
N LEU A 106 -13.88 -13.36 1.89
CA LEU A 106 -13.23 -13.51 0.59
C LEU A 106 -12.38 -14.79 0.53
N LEU A 107 -11.56 -15.02 1.56
CA LEU A 107 -10.70 -16.19 1.65
C LEU A 107 -11.50 -17.47 1.79
N MET A 108 -12.56 -17.49 2.61
CA MET A 108 -13.40 -18.68 2.79
C MET A 108 -14.23 -19.04 1.56
N GLN A 109 -14.70 -18.03 0.81
CA GLN A 109 -15.57 -18.27 -0.36
C GLN A 109 -14.79 -18.59 -1.63
N LYS A 110 -13.62 -17.97 -1.82
CA LYS A 110 -12.87 -18.05 -3.09
C LYS A 110 -11.45 -18.61 -2.93
N GLY A 111 -10.97 -18.75 -1.71
CA GLY A 111 -9.65 -19.25 -1.42
C GLY A 111 -9.62 -20.77 -1.24
N ARG A 112 -8.41 -21.26 -1.09
CA ARG A 112 -8.10 -22.62 -0.62
C ARG A 112 -6.97 -22.52 0.41
N PRO A 113 -6.69 -23.54 1.22
CA PRO A 113 -5.59 -23.48 2.18
C PRO A 113 -4.29 -22.96 1.51
N GLY A 114 -3.63 -22.00 2.17
CA GLY A 114 -2.50 -21.25 1.65
C GLY A 114 -2.85 -19.99 0.84
N SER A 115 -4.14 -19.69 0.64
CA SER A 115 -4.58 -18.43 0.04
C SER A 115 -4.35 -17.27 1.01
N PHE A 116 -3.80 -16.16 0.52
CA PHE A 116 -3.53 -15.00 1.37
C PHE A 116 -3.78 -13.66 0.68
N LEU A 117 -3.92 -12.63 1.51
CA LEU A 117 -3.92 -11.22 1.14
C LEU A 117 -3.29 -10.36 2.24
N VAL A 118 -2.84 -9.17 1.88
CA VAL A 118 -2.42 -8.12 2.81
C VAL A 118 -3.42 -6.96 2.72
N ARG A 119 -3.79 -6.44 3.89
CA ARG A 119 -4.75 -5.34 4.04
C ARG A 119 -4.25 -4.34 5.08
N GLU A 120 -4.80 -3.14 5.09
CA GLU A 120 -4.54 -2.17 6.15
C GLU A 120 -5.09 -2.66 7.51
N SER A 121 -4.40 -2.30 8.59
CA SER A 121 -4.90 -2.52 9.94
C SER A 121 -5.94 -1.47 10.31
N GLN A 122 -7.17 -1.92 10.58
CA GLN A 122 -8.24 -1.06 11.08
C GLN A 122 -8.07 -0.69 12.55
N SER A 123 -7.37 -1.52 13.34
CA SER A 123 -7.17 -1.29 14.77
C SER A 123 -5.94 -0.43 15.08
N LYS A 124 -4.95 -0.42 14.19
CA LYS A 124 -3.72 0.37 14.36
C LYS A 124 -3.32 1.03 13.03
N PRO A 125 -3.72 2.30 12.80
CA PRO A 125 -3.40 3.02 11.58
C PRO A 125 -1.89 3.05 11.29
N GLY A 126 -1.51 2.72 10.05
CA GLY A 126 -0.11 2.64 9.61
C GLY A 126 0.49 1.23 9.68
N ASP A 127 -0.11 0.31 10.42
CA ASP A 127 0.22 -1.11 10.38
C ASP A 127 -0.62 -1.83 9.31
N PHE A 128 -0.19 -3.05 8.96
CA PHE A 128 -0.86 -3.91 7.99
C PHE A 128 -1.21 -5.26 8.63
N VAL A 129 -2.02 -6.05 7.92
CA VAL A 129 -2.40 -7.40 8.35
C VAL A 129 -2.27 -8.36 7.18
N LEU A 130 -1.48 -9.41 7.36
CA LEU A 130 -1.43 -10.58 6.48
C LEU A 130 -2.55 -11.54 6.91
N SER A 131 -3.53 -11.74 6.04
CA SER A 131 -4.67 -12.64 6.28
C SER A 131 -4.49 -13.89 5.42
N VAL A 132 -4.48 -15.07 6.03
CA VAL A 132 -4.15 -16.34 5.36
C VAL A 132 -5.18 -17.40 5.69
N LEU A 133 -5.72 -18.08 4.69
CA LEU A 133 -6.55 -19.25 4.88
C LEU A 133 -5.65 -20.45 5.25
N THR A 134 -5.74 -20.90 6.49
CA THR A 134 -5.00 -22.03 7.04
C THR A 134 -5.94 -23.21 7.30
N GLN A 135 -5.38 -24.39 7.51
CA GLN A 135 -6.14 -25.58 7.92
C GLN A 135 -5.72 -25.92 9.35
N GLN A 136 -6.69 -26.00 10.27
CA GLN A 136 -6.39 -26.45 11.64
C GLN A 136 -6.09 -27.95 11.61
N LEU A 137 -4.92 -28.33 12.14
CA LEU A 137 -4.48 -29.73 12.21
C LEU A 137 -4.86 -30.40 13.54
N ASP A 138 -5.21 -29.62 14.54
CA ASP A 138 -5.49 -30.02 15.93
C ASP A 138 -6.95 -30.44 16.17
N ARG A 139 -7.86 -30.22 15.20
CA ARG A 139 -9.25 -30.65 15.29
C ARG A 139 -9.55 -31.77 14.28
N ALA A 140 -10.35 -32.75 14.72
CA ALA A 140 -10.71 -33.94 13.94
C ALA A 140 -11.42 -33.59 12.62
N ASP A 141 -12.03 -32.42 12.53
CA ASP A 141 -12.77 -31.90 11.39
C ASP A 141 -11.89 -31.20 10.33
N ARG A 142 -10.59 -30.99 10.59
CA ARG A 142 -9.64 -30.27 9.70
C ARG A 142 -10.22 -28.98 9.12
N GLN A 143 -10.96 -28.23 9.95
CA GLN A 143 -11.68 -27.05 9.48
C GLN A 143 -10.73 -25.95 9.00
N ALA A 144 -11.03 -25.37 7.84
CA ALA A 144 -10.32 -24.20 7.34
C ALA A 144 -10.64 -22.97 8.21
N ARG A 145 -9.64 -22.17 8.53
CA ARG A 145 -9.78 -20.90 9.27
C ARG A 145 -8.92 -19.82 8.64
N VAL A 146 -9.25 -18.55 8.88
CA VAL A 146 -8.38 -17.46 8.47
C VAL A 146 -7.54 -17.01 9.66
N THR A 147 -6.22 -17.09 9.52
CA THR A 147 -5.24 -16.56 10.46
C THR A 147 -4.90 -15.13 10.06
N HIS A 148 -4.93 -14.21 11.02
CA HIS A 148 -4.52 -12.81 10.83
C HIS A 148 -3.20 -12.54 11.55
N VAL A 149 -2.15 -12.24 10.80
CA VAL A 149 -0.83 -11.89 11.31
C VAL A 149 -0.64 -10.38 11.18
N MET A 150 -0.33 -9.71 12.30
CA MET A 150 -0.05 -8.28 12.27
C MET A 150 1.31 -8.03 11.63
N ILE A 151 1.38 -7.05 10.74
CA ILE A 151 2.62 -6.52 10.18
C ILE A 151 2.80 -5.10 10.72
N HIS A 152 3.86 -4.90 11.48
CA HIS A 152 4.15 -3.62 12.12
C HIS A 152 5.06 -2.77 11.23
N PHE A 153 4.73 -1.49 11.11
CA PHE A 153 5.64 -0.51 10.54
C PHE A 153 6.46 0.15 11.66
N GLN A 154 7.78 -0.02 11.61
CA GLN A 154 8.69 0.39 12.67
C GLN A 154 9.21 1.82 12.48
N PRO A 155 9.67 2.51 13.55
CA PRO A 155 10.18 3.89 13.47
C PRO A 155 11.43 4.09 12.60
N ASP A 156 12.12 3.00 12.27
CA ASP A 156 13.26 2.93 11.35
C ASP A 156 12.83 2.80 9.88
N GLY A 157 11.52 2.72 9.60
CA GLY A 157 10.95 2.62 8.26
C GLY A 157 10.86 1.20 7.71
N LYS A 158 11.06 0.18 8.55
CA LYS A 158 11.00 -1.23 8.14
C LYS A 158 9.73 -1.94 8.63
N TYR A 159 9.47 -3.11 8.06
CA TYR A 159 8.33 -3.98 8.37
C TYR A 159 8.77 -5.24 9.12
N ASP A 160 7.98 -5.67 10.10
CA ASP A 160 8.11 -6.97 10.74
C ASP A 160 6.77 -7.56 11.18
N VAL A 161 6.77 -8.78 11.68
CA VAL A 161 5.57 -9.48 12.19
C VAL A 161 5.60 -9.64 13.72
N GLY A 162 6.25 -8.70 14.43
CA GLY A 162 6.37 -8.70 15.89
C GLY A 162 7.62 -9.38 16.44
N GLY A 163 8.56 -9.77 15.57
CA GLY A 163 9.85 -10.35 15.91
C GLY A 163 10.58 -10.91 14.68
N GLY A 164 11.88 -11.20 14.83
CA GLY A 164 12.70 -11.78 13.76
C GLY A 164 13.26 -10.74 12.78
N GLU A 165 13.30 -11.12 11.51
CA GLU A 165 13.84 -10.30 10.41
C GLU A 165 12.94 -9.09 10.11
N ARG A 166 13.57 -7.99 9.70
CA ARG A 166 12.89 -6.75 9.30
C ARG A 166 13.15 -6.46 7.83
N PHE A 167 12.13 -5.97 7.14
CA PHE A 167 12.13 -5.80 5.68
C PHE A 167 11.93 -4.34 5.28
N ASP A 168 12.57 -3.92 4.19
CA ASP A 168 12.42 -2.56 3.67
C ASP A 168 11.06 -2.35 2.98
N THR A 169 10.48 -3.42 2.42
CA THR A 169 9.17 -3.38 1.78
C THR A 169 8.26 -4.54 2.22
N LEU A 170 6.94 -4.36 2.06
CA LEU A 170 5.96 -5.44 2.26
C LEU A 170 6.14 -6.57 1.23
N GLY A 171 6.61 -6.26 0.02
CA GLY A 171 6.92 -7.26 -0.99
C GLY A 171 8.03 -8.20 -0.54
N ASP A 172 9.12 -7.65 0.00
CA ASP A 172 10.24 -8.44 0.53
C ASP A 172 9.79 -9.33 1.70
N LEU A 173 8.96 -8.78 2.59
CA LEU A 173 8.37 -9.52 3.71
C LEU A 173 7.54 -10.71 3.21
N VAL A 174 6.62 -10.48 2.26
CA VAL A 174 5.75 -11.52 1.71
C VAL A 174 6.58 -12.60 1.01
N GLU A 175 7.58 -12.20 0.23
CA GLU A 175 8.44 -13.15 -0.50
C GLU A 175 9.33 -13.97 0.43
N CYS A 176 9.81 -13.39 1.53
CA CYS A 176 10.52 -14.14 2.56
C CYS A 176 9.62 -15.20 3.20
N TYR A 177 8.41 -14.81 3.65
CA TYR A 177 7.48 -15.74 4.30
C TYR A 177 6.77 -16.71 3.36
N ARG A 178 6.85 -16.50 2.05
CA ARG A 178 6.54 -17.54 1.04
C ARG A 178 7.53 -18.69 1.09
N LYS A 179 8.81 -18.39 1.23
CA LYS A 179 9.89 -19.39 1.27
C LYS A 179 10.06 -20.00 2.66
N ASN A 180 9.80 -19.22 3.69
CA ASN A 180 9.97 -19.61 5.09
C ASN A 180 8.63 -19.45 5.84
N PRO A 181 7.79 -20.49 5.92
CA PRO A 181 6.46 -20.39 6.51
C PRO A 181 6.48 -19.92 7.97
N LEU A 182 5.51 -19.08 8.34
CA LEU A 182 5.31 -18.64 9.73
C LEU A 182 4.74 -19.80 10.54
N VAL A 183 5.08 -19.86 11.84
CA VAL A 183 4.53 -20.85 12.77
C VAL A 183 3.84 -20.11 13.91
N GLU A 184 2.54 -20.34 14.07
CA GLU A 184 1.81 -19.83 15.23
C GLU A 184 2.24 -20.55 16.51
N ARG A 185 1.98 -19.92 17.66
CA ARG A 185 2.16 -20.57 18.99
C ARG A 185 1.34 -21.87 19.14
N SER A 186 0.25 -21.99 18.39
CA SER A 186 -0.58 -23.20 18.33
C SER A 186 0.10 -24.38 17.62
N GLY A 187 1.23 -24.14 16.94
CA GLY A 187 1.89 -25.09 16.05
C GLY A 187 1.33 -25.08 14.61
N THR A 188 0.31 -24.26 14.32
CA THR A 188 -0.22 -24.11 12.97
C THR A 188 0.82 -23.45 12.08
N VAL A 189 1.17 -24.11 10.97
CA VAL A 189 2.08 -23.55 9.96
C VAL A 189 1.26 -22.74 8.95
N VAL A 190 1.64 -21.48 8.77
CA VAL A 190 1.00 -20.53 7.87
C VAL A 190 1.80 -20.45 6.59
N HIS A 191 1.32 -21.14 5.56
CA HIS A 191 1.93 -21.15 4.23
C HIS A 191 1.32 -20.05 3.35
N LEU A 192 2.17 -19.28 2.66
CA LEU A 192 1.74 -18.33 1.64
C LEU A 192 1.92 -18.98 0.27
N GLN A 193 0.85 -19.56 -0.29
CA GLN A 193 0.96 -20.35 -1.53
C GLN A 193 0.38 -19.63 -2.74
N GLN A 194 -0.85 -19.13 -2.62
CA GLN A 194 -1.50 -18.39 -3.69
C GLN A 194 -2.08 -17.07 -3.20
N VAL A 195 -2.02 -16.09 -4.07
CA VAL A 195 -2.71 -14.81 -3.88
C VAL A 195 -4.22 -15.05 -3.96
N SER A 196 -5.01 -14.48 -3.06
CA SER A 196 -6.47 -14.49 -3.23
C SER A 196 -6.84 -13.72 -4.50
N GLN A 197 -7.94 -14.12 -5.17
CA GLN A 197 -8.37 -13.44 -6.41
C GLN A 197 -8.54 -11.92 -6.22
N GLU A 198 -8.50 -11.20 -7.35
CA GLU A 198 -8.27 -9.74 -7.46
C GLU A 198 -9.04 -8.88 -6.44
N PRO A 199 -8.47 -7.71 -6.08
CA PRO A 199 -9.16 -6.73 -5.24
C PRO A 199 -10.57 -6.49 -5.73
N ILE A 200 -11.53 -6.35 -4.81
CA ILE A 200 -12.89 -5.92 -5.17
C ILE A 200 -12.77 -4.45 -5.60
N GLN A 201 -12.39 -4.21 -6.85
CA GLN A 201 -12.62 -2.93 -7.49
C GLN A 201 -14.13 -2.87 -7.72
N GLU A 202 -14.83 -2.08 -6.90
CA GLU A 202 -16.18 -1.67 -7.23
C GLU A 202 -16.10 -0.86 -8.53
N HIS A 203 -16.38 -1.52 -9.66
CA HIS A 203 -16.73 -0.80 -10.87
C HIS A 203 -18.11 -0.17 -10.62
N PRO A 204 -18.26 1.17 -10.76
CA PRO A 204 -19.59 1.76 -10.74
C PRO A 204 -20.40 1.15 -11.91
N PRO A 205 -21.70 0.85 -11.72
CA PRO A 205 -22.53 0.37 -12.79
C PRO A 205 -22.59 1.41 -13.92
N LEU A 206 -22.54 0.90 -15.16
CA LEU A 206 -22.71 1.65 -16.41
C LEU A 206 -24.05 2.40 -16.47
#